data_AF-A0A2E0QHR5-F1
#
_entry.id   AF-A0A2E0QHR5-F1
#
_cell.length_a   1.000
_cell.length_b   1.000
_cell.length_c   1.000
_cell.angle_alpha   90.00
_cell.angle_beta   90.00
_cell.angle_gamma   90.00
#
_symmetry.space_group_name_H-M   'P 1'
#
loop_
_entity.id
_entity.type
_entity.pdbx_description
1 polymer ?
#
loop_
_entity_poly.entity_id
_entity_poly.type
_entity_poly.pdbx_seq_one_letter_code
_entity_poly.pdbx_strand_id
1 'polypeptide(L)'
;MTKKILIDEMDDGMDEKLCDLGFDAFSVKKLRSEGKKLHTDYSIISFAKKNEMILVTRDTESGQACAENDLPCILLDNNEIFRIVLDKLKEF
;
A
#
# COMPACT_ATOMS: atom_id res chain seq x y z
N MET A 1 5.77 -4.25 -18.08
CA MET A 1 4.43 -4.24 -17.48
C MET A 1 4.46 -3.30 -16.29
N THR A 2 3.47 -2.42 -16.16
CA THR A 2 3.30 -1.56 -14.99
C THR A 2 2.81 -2.42 -13.83
N LYS A 3 3.49 -2.40 -12.68
CA LYS A 3 3.03 -3.14 -11.49
C LYS A 3 1.76 -2.49 -10.95
N LYS A 4 0.81 -3.32 -10.51
CA LYS A 4 -0.42 -2.89 -9.83
C LYS A 4 -0.13 -2.48 -8.40
N ILE A 5 -0.86 -1.49 -7.89
CA ILE A 5 -0.68 -0.97 -6.54
C ILE A 5 -1.93 -1.26 -5.72
N LEU A 6 -1.75 -1.83 -4.53
CA LEU A 6 -2.81 -2.02 -3.56
C LEU A 6 -2.59 -1.07 -2.40
N ILE A 7 -3.56 -0.21 -2.15
CA ILE A 7 -3.56 0.77 -1.06
C ILE A 7 -4.31 0.18 0.11
N ASP A 8 -3.68 0.23 1.28
CA ASP A 8 -4.29 -0.16 2.55
C ASP A 8 -5.63 0.56 2.80
N GLU A 9 -6.52 -0.07 3.58
CA GLU A 9 -7.84 0.46 3.88
C GLU A 9 -7.80 1.86 4.53
N MET A 10 -6.80 2.10 5.37
CA MET A 10 -6.67 3.36 6.11
C MET A 10 -6.17 4.52 5.23
N ASP A 11 -5.77 4.23 3.99
CA ASP A 11 -5.22 5.19 3.01
C ASP A 11 -6.08 5.31 1.74
N ASP A 12 -7.35 4.89 1.82
CA ASP A 12 -8.37 5.05 0.78
C ASP A 12 -8.39 6.46 0.17
N GLY A 13 -8.47 6.53 -1.16
CA GLY A 13 -8.36 7.78 -1.93
C GLY A 13 -6.94 8.06 -2.44
N MET A 14 -5.90 7.43 -1.88
CA MET A 14 -4.56 7.46 -2.50
C MET A 14 -4.55 6.71 -3.83
N ASP A 15 -5.37 5.68 -3.97
CA ASP A 15 -5.57 4.94 -5.22
C ASP A 15 -6.08 5.85 -6.33
N GLU A 16 -7.04 6.73 -6.04
CA GLU A 16 -7.58 7.69 -7.02
C GLU A 16 -6.51 8.66 -7.51
N LYS A 17 -5.75 9.24 -6.58
CA LYS A 17 -4.65 10.16 -6.91
C LYS A 17 -3.57 9.49 -7.75
N LEU A 18 -3.26 8.22 -7.47
CA LEU A 18 -2.32 7.44 -8.27
C LEU A 18 -2.88 7.14 -9.67
N CYS A 19 -4.16 6.78 -9.76
CA CYS A 19 -4.85 6.59 -11.03
C CYS A 19 -4.87 7.86 -11.89
N ASP A 20 -5.12 9.03 -11.29
CA ASP A 20 -5.07 10.33 -11.98
C ASP A 20 -3.67 10.64 -12.55
N LEU A 21 -2.63 10.08 -11.94
CA LEU A 21 -1.23 10.19 -12.39
C LEU A 21 -0.83 9.07 -13.38
N GLY A 22 -1.76 8.18 -13.75
CA GLY A 22 -1.55 7.11 -14.74
C GLY A 22 -1.04 5.78 -14.16
N PHE A 23 -1.07 5.59 -12.83
CA PHE A 23 -0.77 4.31 -12.20
C PHE A 23 -2.00 3.39 -12.16
N ASP A 24 -1.78 2.08 -12.11
CA ASP A 24 -2.84 1.08 -11.92
C ASP A 24 -2.97 0.76 -10.43
N ALA A 25 -3.84 1.50 -9.72
CA ALA A 25 -3.96 1.45 -8.27
C ALA A 25 -5.37 1.07 -7.79
N PHE A 26 -5.44 0.37 -6.67
CA PHE A 26 -6.67 -0.17 -6.09
C PHE A 26 -6.70 0.07 -4.58
N SER A 27 -7.88 0.35 -4.02
CA SER A 27 -8.09 0.45 -2.57
C SER A 27 -8.63 -0.86 -1.99
N VAL A 28 -8.03 -1.34 -0.89
CA VAL A 28 -8.56 -2.49 -0.13
C VAL A 28 -10.01 -2.24 0.29
N LYS A 29 -10.33 -1.02 0.72
CA LYS A 29 -11.67 -0.63 1.16
C LYS A 29 -12.69 -0.78 0.03
N LYS A 30 -12.37 -0.28 -1.17
CA LYS A 30 -13.25 -0.39 -2.35
C LYS A 30 -13.41 -1.83 -2.82
N LEU A 31 -12.32 -2.60 -2.87
CA LEU A 31 -12.36 -4.02 -3.21
C LEU A 31 -13.22 -4.83 -2.22
N ARG A 32 -13.20 -4.49 -0.92
CA ARG A 32 -14.12 -5.08 0.07
C ARG A 32 -15.58 -4.73 -0.23
N SER A 33 -15.87 -3.47 -0.58
CA SER A 33 -17.22 -3.06 -0.99
C SER A 33 -17.72 -3.78 -2.24
N GLU A 34 -16.81 -4.21 -3.13
CA GLU A 34 -17.10 -5.08 -4.28
C GLU A 34 -17.25 -6.57 -3.93
N GLY A 35 -17.15 -6.93 -2.64
CA GLY A 35 -17.33 -8.29 -2.15
C GLY A 35 -16.05 -9.14 -2.09
N LYS A 36 -14.86 -8.56 -2.26
CA LYS A 36 -13.60 -9.28 -2.05
C LYS A 36 -13.36 -9.52 -0.55
N LYS A 37 -12.96 -10.74 -0.20
CA LYS A 37 -12.65 -11.14 1.18
C LYS A 37 -11.24 -10.71 1.57
N LEU A 38 -11.06 -9.43 1.89
CA LEU A 38 -9.76 -8.83 2.22
C LEU A 38 -9.71 -8.31 3.66
N HIS A 39 -10.21 -9.09 4.63
CA HIS A 39 -10.46 -8.61 6.01
C HIS A 39 -9.26 -8.74 6.97
N THR A 40 -8.22 -9.46 6.59
CA THR A 40 -7.02 -9.69 7.41
C THR A 40 -5.76 -9.46 6.59
N ASP A 41 -4.64 -9.18 7.27
CA ASP A 41 -3.33 -8.97 6.62
C ASP A 41 -2.96 -10.16 5.74
N TYR A 42 -3.17 -11.38 6.22
CA TYR A 42 -2.96 -12.60 5.44
C TYR A 42 -3.76 -12.60 4.12
N SER A 43 -5.05 -12.21 4.16
CA SER A 43 -5.89 -12.18 2.96
C SER A 43 -5.48 -11.08 1.99
N ILE A 44 -5.06 -9.92 2.51
CA ILE A 44 -4.58 -8.77 1.73
C ILE A 44 -3.25 -9.13 1.05
N ILE A 45 -2.28 -9.64 1.81
CA ILE A 45 -0.96 -10.05 1.32
C ILE A 45 -1.10 -11.17 0.28
N SER A 46 -1.92 -12.18 0.55
CA SER A 46 -2.18 -13.27 -0.39
C SER A 46 -2.80 -12.77 -1.69
N PHE A 47 -3.73 -11.82 -1.59
CA PHE A 47 -4.35 -11.19 -2.76
C PHE A 47 -3.33 -10.37 -3.55
N ALA A 48 -2.55 -9.53 -2.90
CA ALA A 48 -1.51 -8.73 -3.54
C ALA A 48 -0.47 -9.62 -4.24
N LYS A 49 0.00 -10.68 -3.57
CA LYS A 49 0.96 -11.65 -4.12
C LYS A 49 0.41 -12.38 -5.34
N LYS A 50 -0.83 -12.88 -5.25
CA LYS A 50 -1.50 -13.59 -6.36
C LYS A 50 -1.68 -12.71 -7.60
N ASN A 51 -1.84 -11.40 -7.41
CA ASN A 51 -2.06 -10.44 -8.49
C ASN A 51 -0.81 -9.60 -8.82
N GLU A 52 0.36 -10.01 -8.34
CA GLU A 52 1.66 -9.36 -8.59
C GLU A 52 1.68 -7.84 -8.24
N MET A 53 0.99 -7.49 -7.15
CA MET A 53 0.81 -6.11 -6.71
C MET A 53 1.90 -5.67 -5.73
N ILE A 54 2.09 -4.35 -5.62
CA ILE A 54 2.82 -3.70 -4.52
C ILE A 54 1.80 -3.27 -3.48
N LEU A 55 2.00 -3.62 -2.20
CA LEU A 55 1.19 -3.07 -1.10
C LEU A 55 1.77 -1.71 -0.67
N VAL A 56 0.92 -0.71 -0.46
CA VAL A 56 1.28 0.55 0.21
C VAL A 56 0.50 0.60 1.51
N THR A 57 1.21 0.70 2.63
CA THR A 57 0.60 0.72 3.96
C THR A 57 1.41 1.56 4.94
N ARG A 58 0.73 2.09 5.96
CA ARG A 58 1.36 2.71 7.14
C ARG A 58 1.49 1.76 8.33
N ASP A 59 0.87 0.59 8.24
CA ASP A 59 0.91 -0.41 9.29
C ASP A 59 2.23 -1.20 9.26
N THR A 60 3.00 -1.07 10.33
CA THR A 60 4.29 -1.76 10.50
C THR A 60 4.13 -3.26 10.55
N GLU A 61 3.02 -3.80 11.10
CA GLU A 61 2.78 -5.24 11.16
C GLU A 61 2.57 -5.80 9.75
N SER A 62 1.71 -5.16 8.96
CA SER A 62 1.55 -5.45 7.53
C SER A 62 2.87 -5.32 6.75
N GLY A 63 3.67 -4.29 7.03
CA GLY A 63 4.99 -4.10 6.42
C GLY A 63 5.97 -5.24 6.72
N GLN A 64 6.05 -5.69 7.96
CA GLN A 64 6.86 -6.84 8.38
C GLN A 64 6.37 -8.13 7.70
N ALA A 65 5.06 -8.37 7.72
CA ALA A 65 4.46 -9.53 7.08
C ALA A 65 4.73 -9.55 5.56
N CYS A 66 4.77 -8.40 4.89
CA CYS A 66 5.20 -8.32 3.49
C CYS A 66 6.64 -8.78 3.28
N ALA A 67 7.56 -8.32 4.13
CA ALA A 67 8.97 -8.69 4.06
C ALA A 67 9.17 -10.20 4.30
N GLU A 68 8.47 -10.78 5.27
CA GLU A 68 8.50 -12.22 5.56
C GLU A 68 7.93 -13.08 4.41
N ASN A 69 7.04 -12.50 3.60
CA ASN A 69 6.35 -13.21 2.51
C ASN A 69 6.88 -12.87 1.11
N ASP A 70 8.03 -12.18 1.00
CA ASP A 70 8.60 -11.70 -0.28
C ASP A 70 7.60 -10.89 -1.13
N LEU A 71 6.71 -10.12 -0.49
CA LEU A 71 5.76 -9.25 -1.16
C LEU A 71 6.37 -7.84 -1.30
N PRO A 72 6.44 -7.27 -2.52
CA PRO A 72 6.81 -5.87 -2.69
C PRO A 72 5.89 -4.96 -1.87
N CYS A 73 6.48 -4.12 -1.01
CA CYS A 73 5.74 -3.25 -0.12
C CYS A 73 6.42 -1.88 0.00
N ILE A 74 5.62 -0.82 0.03
CA ILE A 74 6.02 0.54 0.39
C ILE A 74 5.42 0.81 1.77
N LEU A 75 6.27 0.73 2.79
CA LEU A 75 5.90 1.04 4.16
C LEU A 75 6.12 2.54 4.43
N LEU A 76 5.03 3.25 4.74
CA LEU A 76 5.02 4.67 5.07
C LEU A 76 4.88 4.87 6.59
N ASP A 77 5.72 4.17 7.37
CA ASP A 77 5.68 4.25 8.83
C ASP A 77 6.14 5.63 9.35
N ASN A 78 6.07 5.80 10.68
CA ASN A 78 6.49 7.05 11.32
C ASN A 78 7.95 7.43 11.01
N ASN A 79 8.84 6.45 10.81
CA ASN A 79 10.24 6.73 10.50
C ASN A 79 10.40 7.26 9.08
N GLU A 80 9.71 6.66 8.11
CA GLU A 80 9.72 7.12 6.72
C GLU A 80 9.09 8.49 6.59
N ILE A 81 7.95 8.74 7.26
CA ILE A 81 7.33 10.06 7.30
C ILE A 81 8.28 11.09 7.93
N PHE A 82 8.92 10.75 9.06
CA PHE A 82 9.88 11.64 9.72
C PHE A 82 11.07 11.97 8.81
N ARG A 83 11.58 10.98 8.06
CA ARG A 83 12.64 11.19 7.07
C ARG A 83 12.23 12.19 5.99
N ILE A 84 11.02 12.03 5.43
CA ILE A 84 10.47 12.97 4.43
C ILE A 84 10.36 14.39 5.00
N VAL A 85 9.91 14.53 6.26
CA VAL A 85 9.83 15.84 6.93
C VAL A 85 11.22 16.45 7.11
N LEU A 86 12.20 15.68 7.59
CA LEU A 86 13.57 16.16 7.77
C LEU A 86 14.20 16.62 6.44
N ASP A 87 13.97 15.88 5.35
CA ASP A 87 14.53 16.23 4.05
C ASP A 87 13.91 17.54 3.52
N LYS A 88 12.59 17.73 3.68
CA LYS A 88 11.93 19.00 3.33
C LYS A 88 12.43 20.18 4.17
N LEU A 89 12.73 19.97 5.45
CA LEU A 89 13.24 21.03 6.32
C LEU A 89 14.62 21.53 5.91
N LYS A 90 15.46 20.69 5.29
CA LYS A 90 16.79 21.09 4.77
C LYS A 90 16.72 21.97 3.53
N GLU A 91 15.56 22.05 2.87
CA GLU A 91 15.33 22.89 1.69
C GLU A 91 14.94 24.34 2.04
N PHE A 92 14.71 24.64 3.33
CA PHE A 92 14.49 25.99 3.86
C PHE A 92 15.81 26.61 4.35
#